data_AF-A0A3P9LLJ8-F1
#
_entry.id   AF-A0A3P9LLJ8-F1
#
_cell.length_a   1.000
_cell.length_b   1.000
_cell.length_c   1.000
_cell.angle_alpha   90.00
_cell.angle_beta   90.00
_cell.angle_gamma   90.00
#
_symmetry.space_group_name_H-M   'P 1'
#
loop_
_entity.id
_entity.type
_entity.pdbx_description
1 polymer ?
#
loop_
_entity_poly.entity_id
_entity_poly.type
_entity_poly.pdbx_seq_one_letter_code
_entity_poly.pdbx_strand_id
1 'polypeptide(L)'
;MPELAVENVVVHPLVLLSVVDHFNRIGKVGNQKRVVGVLLGSWHKKVLDVSNSFAVPFDEDDKDDSVWFLDHDYLENMYGMFKKVNARERIVGWYHTGPKLHKNDIAINELIKRYCNNSVLVIIDVKPKDLGLPTEAYISVEEIHDDGTPTSKTFEHVTSEIGAEEAEEVGVEHLLRDIKDTTVGTLSQRITNQVHGLKGLNSKLLDIRSYLERVAAGKLPINHQIIYQLQDVFNLLPDVNLLEFTKAFYLKTNDQMLVVYLASLIRSVVALHNLINNKISNRDAEKKEGQEKDDGKKEKKDEKEKKDEKDKADGAKKDEKKKK
;
A
#
# COMPACT_ATOMS: atom_id res chain seq x y z
N MET A 1 -15.24 11.36 27.42
CA MET A 1 -14.23 10.49 26.78
C MET A 1 -12.90 10.83 27.42
N PRO A 2 -12.16 9.88 28.00
CA PRO A 2 -10.79 10.16 28.40
C PRO A 2 -10.03 10.63 27.15
N GLU A 3 -9.21 11.67 27.28
CA GLU A 3 -8.34 12.09 26.18
C GLU A 3 -7.38 10.94 25.87
N LEU A 4 -7.70 10.14 24.85
CA LEU A 4 -6.71 9.29 24.21
C LEU A 4 -5.59 10.22 23.77
N ALA A 5 -4.42 10.07 24.39
CA ALA A 5 -3.25 10.87 24.05
C ALA A 5 -2.86 10.69 22.58
N VAL A 6 -3.29 9.59 21.95
CA VAL A 6 -2.97 9.13 20.60
C VAL A 6 -4.26 8.77 19.88
N GLU A 7 -4.49 9.38 18.73
CA GLU A 7 -5.66 9.09 17.90
C GLU A 7 -5.29 8.20 16.72
N ASN A 8 -4.14 8.46 16.07
CA ASN A 8 -3.63 7.69 14.96
C ASN A 8 -2.14 7.36 15.13
N VAL A 9 -1.75 6.18 14.68
CA VAL A 9 -0.35 5.73 14.60
C VAL A 9 0.03 5.55 13.13
N VAL A 10 1.03 6.30 12.69
CA VAL A 10 1.57 6.25 11.33
C VAL A 10 2.90 5.50 11.38
N VAL A 11 2.96 4.36 10.69
CA VAL A 11 4.17 3.53 10.62
C VAL A 11 4.83 3.69 9.26
N HIS A 12 6.12 4.07 9.25
CA HIS A 12 6.90 4.18 8.03
C HIS A 12 7.30 2.80 7.46
N PRO A 13 7.31 2.61 6.11
CA PRO A 13 7.79 1.38 5.47
C PRO A 13 9.19 0.93 5.91
N LEU A 14 10.08 1.87 6.24
CA LEU A 14 11.41 1.56 6.76
C LEU A 14 11.37 0.70 8.02
N VAL A 15 10.43 0.99 8.94
CA VAL A 15 10.24 0.21 10.17
C VAL A 15 9.83 -1.21 9.85
N LEU A 16 8.88 -1.39 8.92
CA LEU A 16 8.42 -2.72 8.50
C LEU A 16 9.57 -3.54 7.91
N LEU A 17 10.38 -2.93 7.06
CA LEU A 17 11.55 -3.58 6.47
C LEU A 17 12.58 -3.97 7.55
N SER A 18 12.83 -3.08 8.51
CA SER A 18 13.73 -3.33 9.64
C SER A 18 13.25 -4.50 10.52
N VAL A 19 11.95 -4.58 10.78
CA VAL A 19 11.35 -5.68 11.55
C VAL A 19 11.47 -7.02 10.83
N VAL A 20 11.23 -7.05 9.52
CA VAL A 20 11.39 -8.25 8.70
C VAL A 20 12.86 -8.69 8.63
N ASP A 21 13.79 -7.75 8.49
CA ASP A 21 15.23 -8.05 8.53
C ASP A 21 15.63 -8.62 9.90
N HIS A 22 15.15 -8.01 10.99
CA HIS A 22 15.40 -8.47 12.35
C HIS A 22 14.91 -9.92 12.56
N PHE A 23 13.67 -10.21 12.14
CA PHE A 23 13.11 -11.56 12.20
C PHE A 23 13.96 -12.57 11.41
N ASN A 24 14.42 -12.19 10.21
CA ASN A 24 15.26 -13.07 9.38
C ASN A 24 16.66 -13.32 9.97
N ARG A 25 17.23 -12.37 10.70
CA ARG A 25 18.53 -12.55 11.39
C ARG A 25 18.41 -13.56 12.53
N ILE A 26 17.37 -13.45 13.35
CA ILE A 26 17.12 -14.37 14.46
C ILE A 26 16.71 -15.76 13.94
N GLY A 27 15.93 -15.81 12.86
CA GLY A 27 15.52 -17.07 12.23
C GLY A 27 16.68 -17.95 11.76
N LYS A 28 17.86 -17.39 11.47
CA LYS A 28 19.08 -18.15 11.12
C LYS A 28 19.73 -18.85 12.32
N VAL A 29 19.47 -18.36 13.53
CA VAL A 29 20.04 -18.89 14.79
C VAL A 29 19.23 -20.11 15.30
N GLY A 30 18.16 -20.49 14.60
CA GLY A 30 17.41 -21.73 14.84
C GLY A 30 16.20 -21.58 15.76
N ASN A 31 15.91 -20.37 16.25
CA ASN A 31 14.74 -20.08 17.07
C ASN A 31 13.80 -19.14 16.32
N GLN A 32 12.67 -19.64 15.80
CA GLN A 32 11.59 -18.77 15.28
C GLN A 32 10.76 -18.23 16.45
N LYS A 33 11.42 -17.54 17.37
CA LYS A 33 10.77 -16.90 18.51
C LYS A 33 10.22 -15.53 18.12
N ARG A 34 9.26 -15.06 18.92
CA ARG A 34 8.80 -13.68 18.87
C ARG A 34 9.98 -12.76 19.14
N VAL A 35 10.05 -11.71 18.34
CA VAL A 35 11.09 -10.72 18.41
C VAL A 35 10.49 -9.43 18.94
N VAL A 36 11.17 -8.80 19.88
CA VAL A 36 10.78 -7.51 20.46
C VAL A 36 11.80 -6.46 20.05
N GLY A 37 11.32 -5.25 19.77
CA GLY A 37 12.19 -4.11 19.53
C GLY A 37 11.54 -2.81 19.95
N VAL A 38 12.34 -1.77 19.98
CA VAL A 38 11.92 -0.43 20.43
C VAL A 38 11.59 0.41 19.21
N LEU A 39 10.49 1.16 19.31
CA LEU A 39 10.05 2.10 18.30
C LEU A 39 10.55 3.50 18.62
N LEU A 40 11.15 4.11 17.62
CA LEU A 40 11.62 5.49 17.63
C LEU A 40 10.75 6.32 16.70
N GLY A 41 10.43 7.53 17.14
CA GLY A 41 9.57 8.39 16.38
C GLY A 41 9.44 9.76 17.01
N SER A 42 8.46 10.50 16.51
CA SER A 42 8.16 11.83 17.00
C SER A 42 6.67 11.98 17.26
N TRP A 43 6.36 12.84 18.23
CA TRP A 43 4.98 13.13 18.60
C TRP A 43 4.49 14.39 17.90
N HIS A 44 3.53 14.26 16.99
CA HIS A 44 2.91 15.38 16.32
C HIS A 44 1.44 15.54 16.76
N LYS A 45 1.23 16.34 17.80
CA LYS A 45 -0.09 16.62 18.43
C LYS A 45 -0.82 15.38 18.92
N LYS A 46 -1.57 14.69 18.05
CA LYS A 46 -2.36 13.49 18.33
C LYS A 46 -2.00 12.32 17.41
N VAL A 47 -1.09 12.54 16.47
CA VAL A 47 -0.59 11.55 15.54
C VAL A 47 0.80 11.15 16.01
N LEU A 48 1.00 9.84 16.13
CA LEU A 48 2.29 9.26 16.45
C LEU A 48 2.95 8.83 15.14
N ASP A 49 4.05 9.51 14.78
CA ASP A 49 4.83 9.17 13.59
C ASP A 49 6.02 8.28 13.99
N VAL A 50 5.98 7.03 13.55
CA VAL A 50 7.00 6.01 13.81
C VAL A 50 7.96 5.97 12.62
N SER A 51 9.11 6.63 12.79
CA SER A 51 10.11 6.79 11.72
C SER A 51 11.14 5.67 11.70
N ASN A 52 11.56 5.19 12.88
CA ASN A 52 12.66 4.25 12.98
C ASN A 52 12.42 3.20 14.07
N SER A 53 13.19 2.13 14.04
CA SER A 53 13.08 1.05 15.03
C SER A 53 14.41 0.34 15.17
N PHE A 54 14.66 -0.22 16.34
CA PHE A 54 15.81 -1.10 16.53
C PHE A 54 15.45 -2.32 17.38
N ALA A 55 16.15 -3.39 17.05
CA ALA A 55 16.15 -4.66 17.73
C ALA A 55 16.69 -4.56 19.15
N VAL A 56 16.01 -5.15 20.14
CA VAL A 56 16.58 -5.40 21.47
C VAL A 56 16.69 -6.91 21.67
N PRO A 57 17.83 -7.42 22.18
CA PRO A 57 17.94 -8.82 22.57
C PRO A 57 16.82 -9.17 23.56
N PHE A 58 15.94 -10.07 23.13
CA PHE A 58 14.78 -10.52 23.87
C PHE A 58 14.71 -12.03 23.81
N ASP A 59 14.63 -12.65 24.97
CA ASP A 59 14.44 -14.08 25.11
C ASP A 59 13.21 -14.36 25.97
N GLU A 60 12.40 -15.29 25.51
CA GLU A 60 11.21 -15.77 26.20
C GLU A 60 11.29 -17.30 26.29
N ASP A 61 10.92 -17.85 27.45
CA ASP A 61 10.80 -19.29 27.58
C ASP A 61 9.52 -19.78 26.88
N ASP A 62 9.61 -20.89 26.15
CA ASP A 62 8.47 -21.46 25.41
C ASP A 62 7.50 -22.21 26.33
N LYS A 63 7.94 -22.52 27.57
CA LYS A 63 7.15 -23.27 28.55
C LYS A 63 6.46 -22.37 29.57
N ASP A 64 7.13 -21.30 29.98
CA ASP A 64 6.64 -20.35 30.96
C ASP A 64 6.66 -18.94 30.37
N ASP A 65 5.51 -18.51 29.87
CA ASP A 65 5.24 -17.17 29.37
C ASP A 65 5.71 -16.06 30.35
N SER A 66 5.63 -16.30 31.66
CA SER A 66 6.01 -15.28 32.65
C SER A 66 7.52 -15.00 32.74
N VAL A 67 8.37 -15.85 32.15
CA VAL A 67 9.82 -15.71 32.19
C VAL A 67 10.31 -15.14 30.86
N TRP A 68 10.63 -13.85 30.88
CA TRP A 68 11.20 -13.15 29.74
C TRP A 68 12.38 -12.27 30.19
N PHE A 69 13.30 -12.05 29.26
CA PHE A 69 14.48 -11.23 29.46
C PHE A 69 14.53 -10.13 28.41
N LEU A 70 14.74 -8.89 28.86
CA LEU A 70 14.95 -7.72 28.00
C LEU A 70 16.15 -6.95 28.53
N ASP A 71 17.14 -6.71 27.67
CA ASP A 71 18.34 -5.96 28.04
C ASP A 71 18.08 -4.44 28.05
N HIS A 72 18.07 -3.85 29.26
CA HIS A 72 17.90 -2.40 29.45
C HIS A 72 19.16 -1.60 29.19
N ASP A 73 20.34 -2.16 29.47
CA ASP A 73 21.61 -1.46 29.26
C ASP A 73 21.85 -1.28 27.77
N TYR A 74 21.53 -2.31 26.97
CA TYR A 74 21.54 -2.19 25.51
C TYR A 74 20.58 -1.11 25.01
N LEU A 75 19.36 -1.05 25.56
CA LEU A 75 18.36 -0.04 25.19
C LEU A 75 18.87 1.38 25.46
N GLU A 76 19.42 1.65 26.65
CA GLU A 76 19.88 2.99 27.02
C GLU A 76 21.11 3.41 26.20
N ASN A 77 22.06 2.50 25.98
CA ASN A 77 23.25 2.76 25.16
C ASN A 77 22.88 3.03 23.70
N MET A 78 22.03 2.20 23.09
CA MET A 78 21.56 2.39 21.72
C MET A 78 20.73 3.66 21.56
N TYR A 79 19.81 3.93 22.49
CA TYR A 79 19.06 5.17 22.50
C TYR A 79 19.97 6.39 22.60
N GLY A 80 21.01 6.32 23.43
CA GLY A 80 22.05 7.35 23.52
C GLY A 80 22.80 7.59 22.20
N MET A 81 23.01 6.55 21.39
CA MET A 81 23.61 6.68 20.05
C MET A 81 22.63 7.30 19.05
N PHE A 82 21.39 6.81 18.99
CA PHE A 82 20.36 7.36 18.09
C PHE A 82 20.08 8.83 18.38
N LYS A 83 20.02 9.21 19.66
CA LYS A 83 19.83 10.61 20.08
C LYS A 83 20.99 11.53 19.68
N LYS A 84 22.21 11.00 19.55
CA LYS A 84 23.37 11.76 19.03
C LYS A 84 23.29 11.98 17.52
N VAL A 85 22.74 11.03 16.78
CA VAL A 85 22.57 11.11 15.32
C VAL A 85 21.37 12.00 14.97
N ASN A 86 20.23 11.78 15.64
CA ASN A 86 19.01 12.54 15.43
C ASN A 86 18.37 12.93 16.77
N ALA A 87 18.41 14.21 17.11
CA ALA A 87 17.85 14.72 18.37
C ALA A 87 16.31 14.78 18.38
N ARG A 88 15.66 14.65 17.21
CA ARG A 88 14.19 14.67 17.10
C ARG A 88 13.56 13.33 17.45
N GLU A 89 14.29 12.24 17.25
CA GLU A 89 13.81 10.88 17.55
C GLU A 89 13.80 10.63 19.05
N ARG A 90 12.64 10.19 19.53
CA ARG A 90 12.44 9.74 20.91
C ARG A 90 11.87 8.33 20.88
N ILE A 91 12.02 7.63 21.99
CA ILE A 91 11.31 6.37 22.18
C ILE A 91 9.83 6.71 22.26
N VAL A 92 9.01 6.03 21.46
CA VAL A 92 7.56 6.25 21.39
C VAL A 92 6.77 5.00 21.80
N GLY A 93 7.44 3.86 21.82
CA GLY A 93 6.83 2.60 22.17
C GLY A 93 7.72 1.45 21.79
N TRP A 94 7.09 0.31 21.54
CA TRP A 94 7.77 -0.92 21.17
C TRP A 94 6.92 -1.73 20.23
N TYR A 95 7.58 -2.63 19.51
CA TYR A 95 6.92 -3.55 18.61
C TYR A 95 7.28 -4.97 18.99
N HIS A 96 6.39 -5.90 18.63
CA HIS A 96 6.75 -7.30 18.63
C HIS A 96 6.26 -8.00 17.37
N THR A 97 7.02 -9.00 16.94
CA THR A 97 6.66 -9.88 15.82
C THR A 97 5.91 -11.09 16.35
N GLY A 98 4.59 -11.02 16.39
CA GLY A 98 3.77 -12.13 16.88
C GLY A 98 2.38 -12.09 16.26
N PRO A 99 1.78 -13.24 15.92
CA PRO A 99 0.49 -13.25 15.24
C PRO A 99 -0.66 -12.85 16.18
N LYS A 100 -0.45 -12.88 17.50
CA LYS A 100 -1.42 -12.55 18.55
C LYS A 100 -0.73 -11.95 19.78
N LEU A 101 -1.51 -11.20 20.54
CA LEU A 101 -1.14 -10.64 21.84
C LEU A 101 -0.97 -11.76 22.89
N HIS A 102 0.03 -11.61 23.76
CA HIS A 102 0.30 -12.52 24.89
C HIS A 102 0.08 -11.79 26.21
N LYS A 103 -0.16 -12.55 27.28
CA LYS A 103 -0.37 -11.98 28.62
C LYS A 103 0.85 -11.20 29.13
N ASN A 104 2.05 -11.58 28.67
CA ASN A 104 3.33 -10.98 29.06
C ASN A 104 3.50 -9.56 28.55
N ASP A 105 2.76 -9.20 27.50
CA ASP A 105 2.87 -7.89 26.85
C ASP A 105 2.49 -6.76 27.80
N ILE A 106 1.63 -7.02 28.78
CA ILE A 106 1.29 -6.07 29.84
C ILE A 106 2.52 -5.75 30.70
N ALA A 107 3.27 -6.79 31.09
CA ALA A 107 4.47 -6.65 31.92
C ALA A 107 5.61 -5.97 31.15
N ILE A 108 5.81 -6.34 29.89
CA ILE A 108 6.81 -5.71 29.00
C ILE A 108 6.46 -4.23 28.80
N ASN A 109 5.18 -3.93 28.56
CA ASN A 109 4.75 -2.55 28.36
C ASN A 109 4.93 -1.68 29.62
N GLU A 110 4.67 -2.22 30.81
CA GLU A 110 4.89 -1.50 32.07
C GLU A 110 6.38 -1.16 32.29
N LEU A 111 7.27 -2.03 31.85
CA LEU A 111 8.70 -1.76 31.90
C LEU A 111 9.07 -0.61 30.96
N ILE A 112 8.58 -0.65 29.72
CA ILE A 112 8.89 0.36 28.70
C ILE A 112 8.23 1.69 29.04
N LYS A 113 7.12 1.66 29.78
CA LYS A 113 6.43 2.85 30.31
C LYS A 113 7.32 3.70 31.24
N ARG A 114 8.38 3.12 31.83
CA ARG A 114 9.37 3.88 32.62
C ARG A 114 10.21 4.82 31.75
N TYR A 115 10.41 4.48 30.49
CA TYR A 115 11.11 5.32 29.52
C TYR A 115 10.15 6.27 28.81
N CYS A 116 8.89 5.85 28.60
CA CYS A 116 7.87 6.61 27.86
C CYS A 116 6.50 6.58 28.52
N ASN A 117 5.98 7.74 28.91
CA ASN A 117 4.65 7.84 29.55
C ASN A 117 3.52 7.30 28.67
N ASN A 118 3.62 7.50 27.34
CA ASN A 118 2.61 7.11 26.35
C ASN A 118 3.14 5.98 25.44
N SER A 119 3.58 4.86 26.04
CA SER A 119 4.09 3.71 25.29
C SER A 119 2.98 3.08 24.43
N VAL A 120 3.20 3.04 23.12
CA VAL A 120 2.34 2.33 22.15
C VAL A 120 2.97 0.98 21.82
N LEU A 121 2.13 -0.05 21.77
CA LEU A 121 2.50 -1.36 21.26
C LEU A 121 2.07 -1.47 19.80
N VAL A 122 2.99 -1.81 18.91
CA VAL A 122 2.66 -2.12 17.51
C VAL A 122 2.96 -3.59 17.22
N ILE A 123 1.93 -4.34 16.86
CA ILE A 123 2.06 -5.70 16.37
C ILE A 123 2.32 -5.64 14.88
N ILE A 124 3.42 -6.24 14.46
CA ILE A 124 3.79 -6.35 13.04
C ILE A 124 3.77 -7.82 12.67
N ASP A 125 2.91 -8.16 11.71
CA ASP A 125 2.86 -9.52 11.16
C ASP A 125 4.01 -9.69 10.16
N VAL A 126 4.90 -10.64 10.45
CA VAL A 126 6.03 -10.98 9.57
C VAL A 126 5.59 -11.87 8.43
N LYS A 127 4.44 -12.55 8.57
CA LYS A 127 3.88 -13.35 7.49
C LYS A 127 2.87 -12.49 6.74
N PRO A 128 3.12 -12.16 5.47
CA PRO A 128 2.18 -11.34 4.71
C PRO A 128 0.86 -12.11 4.59
N LYS A 129 -0.21 -11.54 5.14
CA LYS A 129 -1.58 -11.96 4.84
C LYS A 129 -2.00 -11.29 3.54
N ASP A 130 -2.76 -12.00 2.72
CA ASP A 130 -3.19 -11.52 1.38
C ASP A 130 -4.04 -10.24 1.43
N LEU A 131 -4.56 -9.85 2.61
CA LEU A 131 -5.48 -8.73 2.74
C LEU A 131 -5.35 -8.03 4.10
N GLY A 132 -5.23 -6.70 4.09
CA GLY A 132 -5.20 -5.86 5.28
C GLY A 132 -3.85 -5.18 5.50
N LEU A 133 -3.82 -4.26 6.47
CA LEU A 133 -2.58 -3.67 6.96
C LEU A 133 -1.91 -4.69 7.88
N PRO A 134 -0.60 -4.98 7.72
CA PRO A 134 0.13 -5.89 8.61
C PRO A 134 0.46 -5.27 9.98
N THR A 135 -0.03 -4.07 10.25
CA THR A 135 0.25 -3.28 11.45
C THR A 135 -1.00 -3.06 12.28
N GLU A 136 -0.98 -3.55 13.52
CA GLU A 136 -2.02 -3.26 14.51
C GLU A 136 -1.40 -2.49 15.67
N ALA A 137 -1.98 -1.36 16.02
CA ALA A 137 -1.49 -0.52 17.11
C ALA A 137 -2.42 -0.65 18.33
N TYR A 138 -1.82 -0.74 19.51
CA TYR A 138 -2.50 -0.89 20.78
C TYR A 138 -1.95 0.07 21.83
N ILE A 139 -2.83 0.64 22.63
CA ILE A 139 -2.49 1.44 23.80
C ILE A 139 -2.92 0.72 25.06
N SER A 140 -2.11 0.79 26.11
CA SER A 140 -2.49 0.24 27.40
C SER A 140 -3.34 1.24 28.16
N VAL A 141 -4.59 0.85 28.42
CA VAL A 141 -5.57 1.58 29.20
C VAL A 141 -5.95 0.78 30.44
N GLU A 142 -6.19 1.49 31.53
CA GLU A 142 -6.73 0.90 32.75
C GLU A 142 -8.26 1.00 32.66
N GLU A 143 -8.90 -0.10 32.29
CA GLU A 143 -10.35 -0.15 32.22
C GLU A 143 -10.91 -0.58 33.59
N ILE A 144 -11.84 0.24 34.08
CA ILE A 144 -12.70 -0.15 35.20
C ILE A 144 -13.87 -0.90 34.57
N HIS A 145 -13.91 -2.21 34.77
CA HIS A 145 -15.05 -3.00 34.33
C HIS A 145 -16.27 -2.69 35.21
N ASP A 146 -17.43 -2.49 34.58
CA ASP A 146 -18.72 -2.28 35.25
C ASP A 146 -19.23 -3.56 35.97
N ASP A 147 -18.58 -4.70 35.71
CA ASP A 147 -18.86 -6.02 36.28
C ASP A 147 -18.27 -6.23 37.70
N GLY A 148 -17.75 -5.16 38.32
CA GLY A 148 -17.19 -5.21 39.69
C GLY A 148 -15.87 -5.99 39.81
N THR A 149 -15.26 -6.39 38.70
CA THR A 149 -13.92 -6.98 38.69
C THR A 149 -12.85 -5.93 38.94
N PRO A 150 -11.69 -6.30 39.54
CA PRO A 150 -10.60 -5.36 39.78
C PRO A 150 -10.16 -4.66 38.49
N THR A 151 -9.70 -3.41 38.60
CA THR A 151 -9.11 -2.67 37.49
C THR A 151 -8.06 -3.51 36.78
N SER A 152 -8.30 -3.82 35.51
CA SER A 152 -7.38 -4.60 34.70
C SER A 152 -6.78 -3.70 33.62
N LYS A 153 -5.47 -3.85 33.38
CA LYS A 153 -4.79 -3.16 32.27
C LYS A 153 -5.09 -3.94 31.00
N THR A 154 -5.89 -3.36 30.12
CA THR A 154 -6.23 -3.92 28.81
C THR A 154 -5.53 -3.14 27.72
N PHE A 155 -5.44 -3.75 26.54
CA PHE A 155 -4.94 -3.09 25.35
C PHE A 155 -6.13 -2.70 24.48
N GLU A 156 -6.28 -1.41 24.25
CA GLU A 156 -7.28 -0.86 23.34
C GLU A 156 -6.63 -0.63 21.97
N HIS A 157 -7.32 -1.03 20.91
CA HIS A 157 -6.82 -0.88 19.55
C HIS A 157 -6.94 0.57 19.09
N VAL A 158 -5.84 1.13 18.60
CA VAL A 158 -5.76 2.47 17.99
C VAL A 158 -5.65 2.32 16.48
N THR A 159 -6.26 3.24 15.73
CA THR A 159 -6.18 3.26 14.27
C THR A 159 -4.73 3.40 13.80
N SER A 160 -4.32 2.47 12.94
CA SER A 160 -2.98 2.35 12.38
C SER A 160 -3.04 2.58 10.87
N GLU A 161 -2.12 3.39 10.36
CA GLU A 161 -1.92 3.61 8.93
C GLU A 161 -0.44 3.55 8.57
N ILE A 162 -0.15 3.27 7.30
CA ILE A 162 1.22 3.27 6.77
C ILE A 162 1.40 4.58 6.03
N GLY A 163 2.24 5.46 6.57
CA GLY A 163 2.64 6.72 5.94
C GLY A 163 4.06 6.60 5.39
N ALA A 164 4.42 7.43 4.44
CA ALA A 164 5.78 7.50 3.91
C ALA A 164 6.27 8.95 3.87
N GLU A 165 7.55 9.15 4.13
CA GLU A 165 8.24 10.42 3.86
C GLU A 165 8.63 10.47 2.37
N GLU A 166 8.77 11.67 1.79
CA GLU A 166 9.08 11.87 0.36
C GLU A 166 10.31 11.09 -0.09
N ALA A 167 11.36 11.03 0.75
CA ALA A 167 12.57 10.26 0.46
C ALA A 167 12.31 8.73 0.46
N GLU A 168 11.46 8.24 1.37
CA GLU A 168 11.09 6.83 1.42
C GLU A 168 10.17 6.45 0.26
N GLU A 169 9.24 7.34 -0.13
CA GLU A 169 8.31 7.12 -1.22
C GLU A 169 9.04 6.83 -2.54
N VAL A 170 10.06 7.64 -2.87
CA VAL A 170 10.90 7.42 -4.05
C VAL A 170 11.65 6.09 -3.97
N GLY A 171 12.15 5.72 -2.79
CA GLY A 171 12.84 4.45 -2.58
C GLY A 171 11.92 3.24 -2.76
N VAL A 172 10.73 3.29 -2.15
CA VAL A 172 9.72 2.22 -2.26
C VAL A 172 9.17 2.12 -3.68
N GLU A 173 8.92 3.25 -4.35
CA GLU A 173 8.48 3.26 -5.75
C GLU A 173 9.52 2.59 -6.66
N HIS A 174 10.81 2.89 -6.44
CA HIS A 174 11.89 2.27 -7.21
C HIS A 174 11.93 0.75 -7.02
N LEU A 175 11.80 0.27 -5.78
CA LEU A 175 11.78 -1.16 -5.47
C LEU A 175 10.55 -1.88 -6.03
N LEU A 176 9.43 -1.18 -6.15
CA LEU A 176 8.17 -1.73 -6.64
C LEU A 176 7.98 -1.61 -8.16
N ARG A 177 8.96 -1.09 -8.91
CA ARG A 177 8.85 -0.91 -10.36
C ARG A 177 8.55 -2.22 -11.11
N ASP A 178 9.02 -3.35 -10.58
CA ASP A 178 8.82 -4.68 -11.17
C ASP A 178 7.47 -5.31 -10.79
N ILE A 179 6.79 -4.80 -9.77
CA ILE A 179 5.55 -5.37 -9.20
C ILE A 179 4.33 -4.47 -9.51
N LYS A 180 4.51 -3.15 -9.50
CA LYS A 180 3.43 -2.20 -9.80
C LYS A 180 3.21 -2.14 -11.31
N ASP A 181 2.12 -2.76 -11.76
CA ASP A 181 1.52 -2.48 -13.06
C ASP A 181 1.01 -1.02 -13.07
N THR A 182 1.91 -0.10 -13.39
CA THR A 182 1.62 1.34 -13.58
C THR A 182 0.67 1.57 -14.76
N THR A 183 0.35 0.51 -15.51
CA THR A 183 -0.55 0.45 -16.65
C THR A 183 -2.03 0.23 -16.25
N VAL A 184 -2.32 -0.06 -14.98
CA VAL A 184 -3.69 -0.25 -14.51
C VAL A 184 -4.41 1.10 -14.49
N GLY A 185 -5.33 1.28 -15.43
CA GLY A 185 -6.15 2.49 -15.50
C GLY A 185 -6.95 2.74 -14.21
N THR A 186 -7.32 4.00 -13.98
CA THR A 186 -8.04 4.46 -12.78
C THR A 186 -9.34 3.70 -12.50
N LEU A 187 -10.02 3.20 -13.54
CA LEU A 187 -11.21 2.36 -13.40
C LEU A 187 -10.90 1.00 -12.77
N SER A 188 -9.87 0.33 -13.28
CA SER A 188 -9.45 -0.98 -12.80
C SER A 188 -8.99 -0.90 -11.34
N GLN A 189 -8.25 0.13 -10.96
CA GLN A 189 -7.91 0.39 -9.54
C GLN A 189 -9.16 0.54 -8.66
N ARG A 190 -10.17 1.32 -9.10
CA ARG A 190 -11.41 1.49 -8.33
C ARG A 190 -12.18 0.18 -8.17
N ILE A 191 -12.28 -0.63 -9.21
CA ILE A 191 -12.92 -1.95 -9.16
C ILE A 191 -12.16 -2.86 -8.18
N THR A 192 -10.83 -2.87 -8.30
CA THR A 192 -9.97 -3.63 -7.38
C THR A 192 -10.20 -3.19 -5.94
N ASN A 193 -10.28 -1.89 -5.65
CA ASN A 193 -10.56 -1.37 -4.31
C ASN A 193 -11.93 -1.81 -3.79
N GLN A 194 -12.97 -1.83 -4.62
CA GLN A 194 -14.29 -2.34 -4.23
C GLN A 194 -14.27 -3.84 -3.90
N VAL A 195 -13.59 -4.64 -4.74
CA VAL A 195 -13.43 -6.08 -4.50
C VAL A 195 -12.63 -6.34 -3.23
N HIS A 196 -11.54 -5.61 -3.00
CA HIS A 196 -10.74 -5.73 -1.78
C HIS A 196 -11.53 -5.29 -0.54
N GLY A 197 -12.34 -4.22 -0.65
CA GLY A 197 -13.25 -3.79 0.42
C GLY A 197 -14.26 -4.88 0.81
N LEU A 198 -14.87 -5.55 -0.17
CA LEU A 198 -15.79 -6.67 0.09
C LEU A 198 -15.09 -7.87 0.71
N LYS A 199 -13.88 -8.23 0.24
CA LYS A 199 -13.08 -9.29 0.85
C LYS A 199 -12.73 -8.96 2.31
N GLY A 200 -12.36 -7.71 2.59
CA GLY A 200 -12.05 -7.24 3.94
C GLY A 200 -13.26 -7.28 4.86
N LEU A 201 -14.43 -6.86 4.37
CA LEU A 201 -15.69 -6.97 5.11
C LEU A 201 -16.02 -8.44 5.43
N ASN A 202 -15.87 -9.35 4.47
CA ASN A 202 -16.12 -10.77 4.68
C ASN A 202 -15.21 -11.36 5.78
N SER A 203 -13.91 -11.02 5.77
CA SER A 203 -12.98 -11.45 6.82
C SER A 203 -13.43 -10.95 8.19
N LYS A 204 -13.75 -9.66 8.33
CA LYS A 204 -14.20 -9.08 9.60
C LYS A 204 -15.51 -9.70 10.10
N LEU A 205 -16.46 -9.99 9.21
CA LEU A 205 -17.70 -10.68 9.57
C LEU A 205 -17.44 -12.12 10.05
N LEU A 206 -16.47 -12.81 9.43
CA LEU A 206 -16.05 -14.14 9.87
C LEU A 206 -15.43 -14.11 11.27
N ASP A 207 -14.62 -13.09 11.57
CA ASP A 207 -14.00 -12.89 12.88
C ASP A 207 -15.04 -12.61 13.96
N ILE A 208 -16.03 -11.74 13.68
CA ILE A 208 -17.18 -11.48 14.56
C ILE A 208 -17.94 -12.78 14.84
N ARG A 209 -18.23 -13.57 13.79
CA ARG A 209 -18.89 -14.87 13.94
C ARG A 209 -18.07 -15.81 14.83
N SER A 210 -16.76 -15.91 14.62
CA SER A 210 -15.89 -16.78 15.43
C SER A 210 -15.84 -16.33 16.89
N TYR A 211 -15.84 -15.03 17.16
CA TYR A 211 -15.94 -14.49 18.51
C TYR A 211 -17.26 -14.89 19.18
N LEU A 212 -18.41 -14.65 18.52
CA LEU A 212 -19.71 -15.00 19.06
C LEU A 212 -19.87 -16.50 19.30
N GLU A 213 -19.33 -17.35 18.42
CA GLU A 213 -19.35 -18.80 18.58
C GLU A 213 -18.53 -19.26 19.81
N ARG A 214 -17.38 -18.62 20.07
CA ARG A 214 -16.55 -18.91 21.26
C ARG A 214 -17.20 -18.44 22.56
N VAL A 215 -17.90 -17.31 22.51
CA VAL A 215 -18.66 -16.77 23.64
C VAL A 215 -19.87 -17.66 23.94
N ALA A 216 -20.62 -18.07 22.91
CA ALA A 216 -21.75 -18.98 23.05
C ALA A 216 -21.32 -20.36 23.60
N ALA A 217 -20.14 -20.85 23.21
CA ALA A 217 -19.55 -22.07 23.76
C ALA A 217 -18.97 -21.92 25.19
N GLY A 218 -19.01 -20.71 25.77
CA GLY A 218 -18.52 -20.44 27.13
C GLY A 218 -16.99 -20.50 27.30
N LYS A 219 -16.21 -20.46 26.21
CA LYS A 219 -14.74 -20.54 26.26
C LYS A 219 -14.07 -19.19 26.57
N LEU A 220 -14.75 -18.08 26.26
CA LEU A 220 -14.28 -16.73 26.55
C LEU A 220 -15.29 -15.98 27.43
N PRO A 221 -14.82 -15.13 28.36
CA PRO A 221 -15.70 -14.22 29.07
C PRO A 221 -16.35 -13.23 28.10
N ILE A 222 -17.60 -12.86 28.40
CA ILE A 222 -18.39 -11.94 27.61
C ILE A 222 -17.83 -10.53 27.79
N ASN A 223 -17.45 -9.87 26.69
CA ASN A 223 -17.19 -8.43 26.71
C ASN A 223 -18.47 -7.70 26.29
N HIS A 224 -19.15 -7.12 27.26
CA HIS A 224 -20.42 -6.40 27.05
C HIS A 224 -20.29 -5.23 26.06
N GLN A 225 -19.14 -4.54 26.04
CA GLN A 225 -18.91 -3.40 25.15
C GLN A 225 -18.98 -3.80 23.67
N ILE A 226 -18.38 -4.95 23.32
CA ILE A 226 -18.39 -5.48 21.95
C ILE A 226 -19.82 -5.85 21.54
N ILE A 227 -20.60 -6.43 22.46
CA ILE A 227 -22.00 -6.80 22.18
C ILE A 227 -22.86 -5.57 21.94
N TYR A 228 -22.69 -4.50 22.74
CA TYR A 228 -23.43 -3.26 22.54
C TYR A 228 -23.11 -2.63 21.17
N GLN A 229 -21.83 -2.58 20.80
CA GLN A 229 -21.43 -2.11 19.46
C GLN A 229 -22.01 -2.97 18.34
N LEU A 230 -22.02 -4.30 18.50
CA LEU A 230 -22.64 -5.21 17.52
C LEU A 230 -24.15 -4.97 17.41
N GLN A 231 -24.84 -4.73 18.52
CA GLN A 231 -26.26 -4.40 18.52
C GLN A 231 -26.54 -3.09 17.78
N ASP A 232 -25.73 -2.06 18.03
CA ASP A 232 -25.83 -0.79 17.30
C ASP A 232 -25.60 -0.96 15.80
N VAL A 233 -24.65 -1.81 15.39
CA VAL A 233 -24.44 -2.14 13.98
C VAL A 233 -25.68 -2.76 13.35
N PHE A 234 -26.37 -3.68 14.04
CA PHE A 234 -27.61 -4.26 13.53
C PHE A 234 -28.76 -3.25 13.48
N ASN A 235 -28.85 -2.34 14.45
CA ASN A 235 -29.86 -1.29 14.47
C ASN A 235 -29.66 -0.24 13.37
N LEU A 236 -28.41 0.00 12.96
CA LEU A 236 -28.05 0.94 11.91
C LEU A 236 -28.11 0.36 10.49
N LEU A 237 -28.43 -0.94 10.34
CA LEU A 237 -28.58 -1.54 9.01
C LEU A 237 -29.73 -0.85 8.25
N PRO A 238 -29.45 -0.20 7.11
CA PRO A 238 -30.47 0.53 6.38
C PRO A 238 -31.45 -0.44 5.70
N ASP A 239 -32.74 -0.19 5.85
CA ASP A 239 -33.76 -0.88 5.05
C ASP A 239 -33.76 -0.31 3.62
N VAL A 240 -33.19 -1.07 2.71
CA VAL A 240 -33.04 -0.71 1.29
C VAL A 240 -34.35 -0.76 0.50
N ASN A 241 -35.42 -1.33 1.07
CA ASN A 241 -36.71 -1.48 0.39
C ASN A 241 -37.67 -0.29 0.59
N LEU A 242 -37.21 0.77 1.25
CA LEU A 242 -38.01 2.00 1.39
C LEU A 242 -38.27 2.64 0.02
N LEU A 243 -39.53 2.98 -0.22
CA LEU A 243 -39.98 3.55 -1.51
C LEU A 243 -39.28 4.87 -1.83
N GLU A 244 -39.01 5.69 -0.81
CA GLU A 244 -38.29 6.95 -0.93
C GLU A 244 -36.82 6.75 -1.32
N PHE A 245 -36.14 5.78 -0.69
CA PHE A 245 -34.77 5.42 -1.05
C PHE A 245 -34.69 4.89 -2.49
N THR A 246 -35.62 4.03 -2.88
CA THR A 246 -35.71 3.49 -4.23
C THR A 246 -35.88 4.60 -5.27
N LYS A 247 -36.81 5.54 -5.03
CA LYS A 247 -37.02 6.69 -5.91
C LYS A 247 -35.77 7.58 -6.01
N ALA A 248 -35.13 7.87 -4.88
CA ALA A 248 -33.89 8.65 -4.85
C ALA A 248 -32.74 7.94 -5.60
N PHE A 249 -32.64 6.62 -5.45
CA PHE A 249 -31.66 5.79 -6.13
C PHE A 249 -31.86 5.78 -7.65
N TYR A 250 -33.10 5.67 -8.12
CA TYR A 250 -33.42 5.78 -9.55
C TYR A 250 -33.05 7.16 -10.11
N LEU A 251 -33.38 8.24 -9.38
CA LEU A 251 -33.04 9.60 -9.81
C LEU A 251 -31.52 9.78 -9.93
N LYS A 252 -30.76 9.33 -8.92
CA LYS A 252 -29.30 9.39 -8.97
C LYS A 252 -28.67 8.51 -10.03
N THR A 253 -29.22 7.32 -10.27
CA THR A 253 -28.75 6.43 -11.33
C THR A 253 -28.98 7.06 -12.71
N ASN A 254 -30.13 7.69 -12.91
CA ASN A 254 -30.46 8.38 -14.16
C ASN A 254 -29.51 9.57 -14.41
N ASP A 255 -29.26 10.40 -13.39
CA ASP A 255 -28.31 11.52 -13.48
C ASP A 255 -26.89 11.02 -13.82
N GLN A 256 -26.43 9.95 -13.16
CA GLN A 256 -25.12 9.38 -13.43
C GLN A 256 -25.02 8.80 -14.84
N MET A 257 -26.08 8.14 -15.32
CA MET A 257 -26.14 7.57 -16.66
C MET A 257 -26.11 8.66 -17.75
N LEU A 258 -26.74 9.81 -17.51
CA LEU A 258 -26.67 10.97 -18.40
C LEU A 258 -25.23 11.48 -18.54
N VAL A 259 -24.48 11.57 -17.44
CA VAL A 259 -23.06 11.96 -17.47
C VAL A 259 -22.23 10.96 -18.26
N VAL A 260 -22.46 9.66 -18.05
CA VAL A 260 -21.78 8.59 -18.81
C VAL A 260 -22.07 8.69 -20.31
N TYR A 261 -23.32 9.01 -20.68
CA TYR A 261 -23.72 9.17 -22.07
C TYR A 261 -23.08 10.40 -22.72
N LEU A 262 -23.05 11.55 -22.04
CA LEU A 262 -22.38 12.74 -22.56
C LEU A 262 -20.87 12.51 -22.73
N ALA A 263 -20.23 11.88 -21.74
CA ALA A 263 -18.81 11.54 -21.82
C ALA A 263 -18.48 10.57 -22.96
N SER A 264 -19.37 9.59 -23.23
CA SER A 264 -19.17 8.66 -24.34
C SER A 264 -19.34 9.35 -25.70
N LEU A 265 -20.31 10.26 -25.84
CA LEU A 265 -20.52 11.05 -27.06
C LEU A 265 -19.31 11.94 -27.36
N ILE A 266 -18.81 12.68 -26.35
CA ILE A 266 -17.59 13.50 -26.50
C ILE A 266 -16.41 12.62 -26.91
N ARG A 267 -16.24 11.45 -26.28
CA ARG A 267 -15.17 10.50 -26.63
C ARG A 267 -15.30 10.00 -28.08
N SER A 268 -16.51 9.73 -28.57
CA SER A 268 -16.76 9.34 -29.96
C SER A 268 -16.39 10.46 -30.94
N VAL A 269 -16.72 11.72 -30.65
CA VAL A 269 -16.35 12.87 -31.48
C VAL A 269 -14.84 13.05 -31.53
N VAL A 270 -14.15 12.97 -30.39
CA VAL A 270 -12.68 13.04 -30.32
C VAL A 270 -12.04 11.89 -31.09
N ALA A 271 -12.53 10.66 -30.94
CA ALA A 271 -12.03 9.50 -31.67
C ALA A 271 -12.22 9.66 -33.19
N LEU A 272 -13.34 10.22 -33.63
CA LEU A 272 -13.62 10.48 -35.04
C LEU A 272 -12.70 11.57 -35.59
N HIS A 273 -12.47 12.65 -34.84
CA HIS A 273 -11.50 13.68 -35.23
C HIS A 273 -10.08 13.11 -35.34
N ASN A 274 -9.66 12.28 -34.38
CA ASN A 274 -8.37 11.58 -34.44
C ASN A 274 -8.29 10.63 -35.66
N LEU A 275 -9.37 9.94 -36.01
CA LEU A 275 -9.42 9.08 -37.19
C LEU A 275 -9.27 9.88 -38.49
N ILE A 276 -9.90 11.05 -38.58
CA ILE A 276 -9.74 11.96 -39.72
C ILE A 276 -8.28 12.42 -39.83
N ASN A 277 -7.69 12.88 -38.73
CA ASN A 277 -6.30 13.34 -38.71
C ASN A 277 -5.33 12.20 -39.09
N ASN A 278 -5.55 10.99 -38.56
CA ASN A 278 -4.77 9.82 -38.92
C ASN A 278 -4.90 9.47 -40.41
N LYS A 279 -6.11 9.55 -40.99
CA LYS A 279 -6.31 9.31 -42.43
C LYS A 279 -5.64 10.36 -43.31
N ILE A 280 -5.69 11.63 -42.93
CA ILE A 280 -5.01 12.71 -43.66
C ILE A 280 -3.50 12.49 -43.61
N SER A 281 -2.95 12.26 -42.42
CA SER A 281 -1.53 11.95 -42.23
C SER A 281 -1.08 10.74 -43.05
N ASN A 282 -1.84 9.64 -43.02
CA ASN A 282 -1.51 8.44 -43.80
C ASN A 282 -1.57 8.69 -45.31
N ARG A 283 -2.59 9.42 -45.78
CA ARG A 283 -2.71 9.75 -47.21
C ARG A 283 -1.57 10.64 -47.69
N ASP A 284 -1.16 11.61 -46.87
CA ASP A 284 -0.07 12.51 -47.22
C ASP A 284 1.30 11.79 -47.12
N ALA A 285 1.45 10.82 -46.22
CA ALA A 285 2.59 9.91 -46.17
C ALA A 285 2.65 8.98 -47.40
N GLU A 286 1.54 8.36 -47.79
CA GLU A 286 1.46 7.53 -49.00
C GLU A 286 1.78 8.31 -50.28
N LYS A 287 1.34 9.58 -50.36
CA LYS A 287 1.69 10.47 -51.49
C LYS A 287 3.17 10.80 -51.52
N LYS A 288 3.78 11.07 -50.37
CA LYS A 288 5.23 11.31 -50.27
C LYS A 288 6.03 10.06 -50.62
N GLU A 289 5.66 8.89 -50.12
CA GLU A 289 6.28 7.62 -50.53
C GLU A 289 6.09 7.32 -52.02
N GLY A 290 4.93 7.67 -52.57
CA GLY A 290 4.66 7.56 -54.00
C GLY A 290 5.56 8.47 -54.84
N GLN A 291 5.76 9.72 -54.41
CA GLN A 291 6.67 10.68 -55.05
C GLN A 291 8.13 10.26 -54.93
N GLU A 292 8.60 9.78 -53.77
CA GLU A 292 9.96 9.25 -53.63
C GLU A 292 10.21 8.02 -54.50
N LYS A 293 9.20 7.15 -54.68
CA LYS A 293 9.29 6.00 -55.60
C LYS A 293 9.30 6.42 -57.07
N ASP A 294 8.63 7.51 -57.43
CA ASP A 294 8.61 8.04 -58.79
C ASP A 294 9.87 8.86 -59.12
N ASP A 295 10.39 9.63 -58.16
CA ASP A 295 11.67 10.33 -58.29
C ASP A 295 12.85 9.34 -58.33
N GLY A 296 12.85 8.29 -57.51
CA GLY A 296 13.83 7.21 -57.61
C GLY A 296 13.72 6.37 -58.91
N LYS A 297 12.54 6.35 -59.56
CA LYS A 297 12.37 5.78 -60.91
C LYS A 297 12.85 6.73 -62.00
N LYS A 298 12.63 8.03 -61.87
CA LYS A 298 13.15 9.06 -62.78
C LYS A 298 14.67 9.11 -62.75
N GLU A 299 15.29 9.10 -61.57
CA GLU A 299 16.75 9.05 -61.46
C GLU A 299 17.35 7.80 -62.13
N LYS A 300 16.72 6.63 -61.96
CA LYS A 300 17.13 5.40 -62.68
C LYS A 300 16.89 5.45 -64.18
N LYS A 301 15.91 6.24 -64.66
CA LYS A 301 15.62 6.41 -66.08
C LYS A 301 16.59 7.39 -66.72
N ASP A 302 16.91 8.48 -66.02
CA ASP A 302 17.89 9.49 -66.43
C ASP A 302 19.32 8.93 -66.42
N GLU A 303 19.67 8.04 -65.49
CA GLU A 303 20.95 7.28 -65.56
C GLU A 303 21.00 6.34 -66.76
N LYS A 304 19.87 5.75 -67.16
CA LYS A 304 19.79 4.83 -68.30
C LYS A 304 19.87 5.58 -69.64
N GLU A 305 19.18 6.71 -69.76
CA GLU A 305 19.26 7.59 -70.94
C GLU A 305 20.64 8.23 -71.09
N LYS A 306 21.30 8.64 -69.99
CA LYS A 306 22.70 9.10 -70.03
C LYS A 306 23.69 8.00 -70.45
N LYS A 307 23.40 6.73 -70.17
CA LYS A 307 24.20 5.59 -70.63
C LYS A 307 23.98 5.34 -72.13
N ASP A 308 22.73 5.37 -72.58
CA ASP A 308 22.38 5.19 -74.00
C ASP A 308 22.87 6.35 -74.90
N GLU A 309 22.92 7.59 -74.40
CA GLU A 309 23.57 8.71 -75.12
C GLU A 309 25.09 8.56 -75.20
N LYS A 310 25.73 8.04 -74.14
CA LYS A 310 27.18 7.76 -74.15
C LYS A 310 27.54 6.68 -75.17
N ASP A 311 26.74 5.62 -75.25
CA ASP A 311 26.94 4.52 -76.20
C ASP A 311 26.68 4.97 -77.66
N LYS A 312 25.73 5.89 -77.90
CA LYS A 312 25.52 6.50 -79.23
C LYS A 312 26.65 7.46 -79.62
N ALA A 313 27.22 8.21 -78.68
CA ALA A 313 28.34 9.11 -78.93
C ALA A 313 29.65 8.35 -79.24
N ASP A 314 29.88 7.19 -78.62
CA ASP A 314 31.02 6.32 -78.94
C ASP A 314 30.84 5.55 -80.26
N GLY A 315 29.60 5.27 -80.66
CA GLY A 315 29.28 4.75 -82.01
C GLY A 315 29.59 5.75 -83.13
N ALA A 316 29.18 7.01 -82.96
CA ALA A 316 29.40 8.07 -83.95
C ALA A 316 30.88 8.46 -84.13
N LYS A 317 31.69 8.40 -83.06
CA LYS A 317 33.15 8.63 -83.16
C LYS A 317 33.92 7.54 -83.90
N LYS A 318 33.34 6.34 -84.08
CA LYS A 318 33.97 5.25 -84.84
C LYS A 318 33.80 5.39 -86.36
N ASP A 319 32.71 6.02 -86.83
CA ASP A 319 32.50 6.22 -88.27
C ASP A 319 33.24 7.44 -88.84
N GLU A 320 33.51 8.48 -88.03
CA GLU A 320 34.31 9.63 -88.48
C GLU A 320 35.82 9.34 -88.61
N LYS A 321 36.33 8.27 -87.98
CA LYS A 321 37.75 7.88 -88.05
C LYS A 321 38.11 6.98 -89.24
N LYS A 322 37.16 6.62 -90.10
CA LYS A 322 37.41 5.78 -91.30
C LYS A 322 37.43 6.54 -92.64
N LYS A 323 37.31 7.87 -92.62
CA LYS A 323 37.31 8.73 -93.82
C LYS A 323 38.39 9.82 -93.85
N LYS A 324 39.49 9.63 -93.13
CA LYS A 324 40.72 10.40 -93.33
C LYS A 324 41.91 9.47 -93.50
#